data_AF-A0A0N0AHE2-F1
#
_entry.id   AF-A0A0N0AHE2-F1
#
_cell.length_a   1.000
_cell.length_b   1.000
_cell.length_c   1.000
_cell.angle_alpha   90.00
_cell.angle_beta   90.00
_cell.angle_gamma   90.00
#
_symmetry.space_group_name_H-M   'P 1'
#
loop_
_entity.id
_entity.type
_entity.pdbx_description
1 polymer ?
#
loop_
_entity_poly.entity_id
_entity_poly.type
_entity_poly.pdbx_seq_one_letter_code
_entity_poly.pdbx_strand_id
1 'polypeptide(L)'
;MFNEFGYDATTIGGLIERTRLTRGGLYFHFASKEQLARAILDETAARGPVPPQAVKLQEWVDTALLLAYRLPRDPLLGATVRLSVDLRARRLFGTCWPRWIDAGEELLRAAREQGELLGHVEPSEVARLLTASWTGIRLITEALPEGELCKEVSVFLELVLPNIARPGVLAKLDTSPHRAVALARST
;
A
#
# COMPACT_ATOMS: atom_id res chain seq x y z
N MET A 1 -15.96 4.43 7.23
CA MET A 1 -16.64 5.51 6.47
C MET A 1 -15.91 5.93 5.20
N PHE A 2 -14.75 6.61 5.22
CA PHE A 2 -14.06 6.99 3.97
C PHE A 2 -13.74 5.79 3.07
N ASN A 3 -13.28 4.69 3.67
CA ASN A 3 -13.04 3.44 2.96
C ASN A 3 -14.32 2.85 2.31
N GLU A 4 -15.46 2.95 3.00
CA GLU A 4 -16.73 2.36 2.58
C GLU A 4 -17.49 3.22 1.57
N PHE A 5 -17.51 4.54 1.76
CA PHE A 5 -18.38 5.46 1.02
C PHE A 5 -17.62 6.45 0.14
N GLY A 6 -16.29 6.52 0.27
CA GLY A 6 -15.48 7.54 -0.41
C GLY A 6 -15.56 8.92 0.26
N TYR A 7 -14.87 9.90 -0.35
CA TYR A 7 -14.74 11.25 0.22
C TYR A 7 -16.07 12.01 0.22
N ASP A 8 -16.79 12.00 -0.91
CA ASP A 8 -17.98 12.83 -1.10
C ASP A 8 -19.15 12.42 -0.20
N ALA A 9 -19.42 11.11 -0.11
CA ALA A 9 -20.53 10.58 0.70
C ALA A 9 -20.23 10.49 2.20
N THR A 10 -18.98 10.70 2.62
CA THR A 10 -18.64 10.77 4.06
C THR A 10 -18.96 12.16 4.62
N THR A 11 -19.56 12.21 5.81
CA THR A 11 -19.85 13.45 6.55
C THR A 11 -19.38 13.34 8.01
N ILE A 12 -19.03 14.47 8.63
CA ILE A 12 -18.66 14.52 10.05
C ILE A 12 -19.84 14.09 10.94
N GLY A 13 -21.08 14.46 10.57
CA GLY A 13 -22.30 14.01 11.26
C GLY A 13 -22.46 12.49 11.25
N GLY A 14 -22.32 11.86 10.08
CA GLY A 14 -22.40 10.40 9.97
C GLY A 14 -21.25 9.69 10.70
N LEU A 15 -20.09 10.33 10.82
CA LEU A 15 -18.98 9.79 11.62
C LEU A 15 -19.31 9.80 13.12
N ILE A 16 -19.89 10.89 13.63
CA ILE A 16 -20.35 10.99 15.03
C ILE A 16 -21.38 9.90 15.33
N GLU A 17 -22.35 9.69 14.44
CA GLU A 17 -23.38 8.66 14.58
C GLU A 17 -22.78 7.24 14.65
N ARG A 18 -21.71 6.96 13.89
CA ARG A 18 -21.07 5.64 13.86
C ARG A 18 -20.01 5.41 14.94
N THR A 19 -19.38 6.45 15.49
CA THR A 19 -18.13 6.30 16.29
C THR A 19 -18.32 6.40 17.81
N ARG A 20 -19.54 6.57 18.33
CA ARG A 20 -19.82 6.86 19.76
C ARG A 20 -19.08 8.08 20.33
N LEU A 21 -18.33 8.82 19.49
CA LEU A 21 -17.67 10.06 19.86
C LEU A 21 -18.71 11.16 20.03
N THR A 22 -18.47 12.05 20.98
CA THR A 22 -19.30 13.26 21.09
C THR A 22 -18.95 14.23 19.98
N ARG A 23 -19.91 15.07 19.59
CA ARG A 23 -19.69 16.14 18.63
C ARG A 23 -18.49 17.01 19.07
N GLY A 24 -18.44 17.41 20.34
CA GLY A 24 -17.32 18.19 20.90
C GLY A 24 -15.97 17.48 20.79
N GLY A 25 -15.91 16.18 21.09
CA GLY A 25 -14.66 15.41 21.01
C GLY A 25 -14.12 15.26 19.58
N LEU A 26 -14.99 15.06 18.60
CA LEU A 26 -14.55 14.95 17.20
C LEU A 26 -14.11 16.32 16.63
N TYR A 27 -14.90 17.38 16.87
CA TYR A 27 -14.56 18.74 16.41
C TYR A 27 -13.34 19.31 17.13
N PHE A 28 -12.98 18.82 18.32
CA PHE A 28 -11.75 19.17 19.00
C PHE A 28 -10.50 18.72 18.22
N HIS A 29 -10.54 17.52 17.62
CA HIS A 29 -9.41 16.99 16.85
C HIS A 29 -9.44 17.39 15.37
N PHE A 30 -10.64 17.51 14.79
CA PHE A 30 -10.82 17.81 13.37
C PHE A 30 -11.93 18.84 13.18
N ALA A 31 -11.55 20.07 12.84
CA ALA A 31 -12.46 21.17 12.55
C ALA A 31 -13.29 20.94 11.27
N SER A 32 -12.84 20.06 10.37
CA SER A 32 -13.56 19.75 9.13
C SER A 32 -13.28 18.34 8.60
N LYS A 33 -14.11 17.91 7.64
CA LYS A 33 -13.91 16.66 6.89
C LYS A 33 -12.59 16.68 6.13
N GLU A 34 -12.21 17.82 5.59
CA GLU A 34 -10.96 18.06 4.88
C GLU A 34 -9.76 17.85 5.80
N GLN A 35 -9.80 18.37 7.04
CA GLN A 35 -8.72 18.20 8.00
C GLN A 35 -8.55 16.73 8.40
N LEU A 36 -9.67 16.02 8.61
CA LEU A 36 -9.65 14.59 8.87
C LEU A 36 -9.07 13.80 7.68
N ALA A 37 -9.46 14.14 6.45
CA ALA A 37 -8.94 13.47 5.25
C ALA A 37 -7.43 13.68 5.07
N ARG A 38 -6.91 14.89 5.35
CA ARG A 38 -5.45 15.15 5.35
C ARG A 38 -4.73 14.34 6.41
N ALA A 39 -5.24 14.35 7.65
CA ALA A 39 -4.64 13.58 8.73
C ALA A 39 -4.58 12.08 8.40
N ILE A 40 -5.59 11.52 7.73
CA ILE A 40 -5.56 10.12 7.26
C ILE A 40 -4.43 9.90 6.24
N LEU A 41 -4.23 10.80 5.27
CA LEU A 41 -3.17 10.69 4.26
C LEU A 41 -1.75 10.87 4.85
N ASP A 42 -1.64 11.61 5.95
CA ASP A 42 -0.38 11.84 6.65
C ASP A 42 0.00 10.65 7.56
N GLU A 43 -0.98 10.04 8.24
CA GLU A 43 -0.78 8.99 9.25
C GLU A 43 -0.38 7.63 8.66
N THR A 44 -0.84 7.29 7.45
CA THR A 44 -0.60 5.96 6.85
C THR A 44 0.85 5.68 6.50
N ALA A 45 1.69 6.71 6.48
CA ALA A 45 3.14 6.55 6.34
C ALA A 45 3.77 5.77 7.51
N ALA A 46 3.08 5.66 8.65
CA ALA A 46 3.68 5.26 9.92
C ALA A 46 3.49 3.79 10.32
N ARG A 47 2.74 2.97 9.57
CA ARG A 47 2.51 1.56 9.98
C ARG A 47 3.66 0.66 9.56
N GLY A 48 4.33 0.13 10.59
CA GLY A 48 5.75 -0.21 10.63
C GLY A 48 6.35 -1.00 9.47
N PRO A 49 7.66 -0.80 9.24
CA PRO A 49 8.40 -1.36 8.11
C PRO A 49 8.37 -2.89 8.14
N VAL A 50 8.52 -3.49 6.96
CA VAL A 50 8.86 -4.92 6.86
C VAL A 50 10.18 -5.15 7.60
N PRO A 51 10.35 -6.28 8.33
CA PRO A 51 11.64 -6.63 8.91
C PRO A 51 12.75 -6.64 7.85
N PRO A 52 13.91 -6.02 8.13
CA PRO A 52 15.01 -5.98 7.17
C PRO A 52 15.39 -7.37 6.66
N GLN A 53 15.59 -7.50 5.35
CA GLN A 53 16.01 -8.76 4.73
C GLN A 53 17.47 -8.68 4.27
N ALA A 54 18.14 -9.82 4.24
CA ALA A 54 19.48 -9.93 3.67
C ALA A 54 19.49 -9.72 2.14
N VAL A 55 18.38 -10.06 1.47
CA VAL A 55 18.14 -9.77 0.05
C VAL A 55 17.17 -8.58 -0.02
N LYS A 56 17.62 -7.44 -0.54
CA LYS A 56 16.80 -6.22 -0.53
C LYS A 56 15.60 -6.30 -1.44
N LEU A 57 15.70 -7.05 -2.53
CA LEU A 57 14.57 -7.35 -3.40
C LEU A 57 13.51 -8.21 -2.70
N GLN A 58 13.89 -9.04 -1.73
CA GLN A 58 12.92 -9.74 -0.89
C GLN A 58 12.18 -8.77 0.03
N GLU A 59 12.88 -7.80 0.63
CA GLU A 59 12.24 -6.75 1.46
C GLU A 59 11.21 -5.93 0.67
N TRP A 60 11.50 -5.67 -0.60
CA TRP A 60 10.58 -5.01 -1.52
C TRP A 60 9.35 -5.88 -1.86
N VAL A 61 9.57 -7.16 -2.17
CA VAL A 61 8.49 -8.17 -2.37
C VAL A 61 7.60 -8.28 -1.13
N ASP A 62 8.22 -8.34 0.04
CA ASP A 62 7.56 -8.45 1.33
C ASP A 62 6.68 -7.24 1.62
N THR A 63 7.13 -6.06 1.21
CA THR A 63 6.36 -4.82 1.34
C THR A 63 5.06 -4.90 0.52
N ALA A 64 5.15 -5.33 -0.73
CA ALA A 64 3.97 -5.48 -1.60
C ALA A 64 2.98 -6.54 -1.07
N LEU A 65 3.49 -7.68 -0.61
CA LEU A 65 2.70 -8.78 -0.04
C LEU A 65 2.06 -8.39 1.31
N LEU A 66 2.81 -7.75 2.19
CA LEU A 66 2.32 -7.32 3.50
C LEU A 66 1.27 -6.22 3.37
N LEU A 67 1.42 -5.30 2.42
CA LEU A 67 0.38 -4.33 2.08
C LEU A 67 -0.89 -5.02 1.58
N ALA A 68 -0.76 -6.03 0.71
CA ALA A 68 -1.90 -6.81 0.22
C ALA A 68 -2.65 -7.52 1.36
N TYR A 69 -1.92 -8.01 2.36
CA TYR A 69 -2.49 -8.63 3.54
C TYR A 69 -3.14 -7.63 4.51
N ARG A 70 -2.48 -6.49 4.76
CA ARG A 70 -2.97 -5.49 5.72
C ARG A 70 -4.17 -4.71 5.19
N LEU A 71 -4.22 -4.40 3.89
CA LEU A 71 -5.23 -3.51 3.32
C LEU A 71 -6.69 -3.93 3.62
N PRO A 72 -7.12 -5.20 3.45
CA PRO A 72 -8.49 -5.60 3.79
C PRO A 72 -8.78 -5.57 5.30
N ARG A 73 -7.74 -5.55 6.14
CA ARG A 73 -7.82 -5.66 7.61
C ARG A 73 -7.63 -4.32 8.31
N ASP A 74 -7.17 -3.31 7.59
CA ASP A 74 -6.83 -2.01 8.11
C ASP A 74 -7.68 -0.91 7.46
N PRO A 75 -8.74 -0.43 8.16
CA PRO A 75 -9.60 0.62 7.65
C PRO A 75 -8.88 1.94 7.34
N LEU A 76 -7.78 2.24 8.04
CA LEU A 76 -6.99 3.46 7.82
C LEU A 76 -6.20 3.36 6.51
N LEU A 77 -5.57 2.21 6.27
CA LEU A 77 -4.87 1.93 5.02
C LEU A 77 -5.85 1.91 3.84
N GLY A 78 -7.00 1.26 4.00
CA GLY A 78 -8.09 1.27 3.02
C GLY A 78 -8.56 2.70 2.70
N ALA A 79 -8.83 3.51 3.73
CA ALA A 79 -9.24 4.90 3.55
C ALA A 79 -8.17 5.74 2.81
N THR A 80 -6.90 5.54 3.12
CA THR A 80 -5.78 6.25 2.48
C THR A 80 -5.70 5.94 0.99
N VAL A 81 -5.74 4.66 0.64
CA VAL A 81 -5.74 4.20 -0.76
C VAL A 81 -6.98 4.73 -1.48
N ARG A 82 -8.17 4.67 -0.84
CA ARG A 82 -9.43 5.17 -1.39
C ARG A 82 -9.39 6.67 -1.66
N LEU A 83 -8.87 7.46 -0.73
CA LEU A 83 -8.69 8.91 -0.89
C LEU A 83 -7.68 9.22 -2.01
N SER A 84 -6.64 8.40 -2.16
CA SER A 84 -5.58 8.61 -3.15
C SER A 84 -5.99 8.24 -4.58
N VAL A 85 -6.99 7.36 -4.76
CA VAL A 85 -7.59 7.05 -6.08
C VAL A 85 -8.73 8.00 -6.44
N ASP A 86 -9.41 8.60 -5.46
CA ASP A 86 -10.51 9.54 -5.67
C ASP A 86 -10.02 10.83 -6.34
N LEU A 87 -10.61 11.16 -7.51
CA LEU A 87 -10.19 12.30 -8.33
C LEU A 87 -10.31 13.64 -7.61
N ARG A 88 -11.35 13.82 -6.80
CA ARG A 88 -11.60 15.07 -6.10
C ARG A 88 -10.69 15.17 -4.89
N ALA A 89 -10.63 14.11 -4.08
CA ALA A 89 -9.78 14.07 -2.91
C ALA A 89 -8.30 14.29 -3.27
N ARG A 90 -7.79 13.63 -4.32
CA ARG A 90 -6.39 13.82 -4.72
C ARG A 90 -6.06 15.22 -5.23
N ARG A 91 -7.03 15.92 -5.83
CA ARG A 91 -6.87 17.34 -6.22
C ARG A 91 -6.82 18.28 -5.02
N LEU A 92 -7.49 17.92 -3.93
CA LEU A 92 -7.58 18.75 -2.72
C LEU A 92 -6.44 18.47 -1.73
N PHE A 93 -5.99 17.22 -1.65
CA PHE A 93 -5.11 16.75 -0.56
C PHE A 93 -3.84 16.04 -1.04
N GLY A 94 -3.68 15.80 -2.34
CA GLY A 94 -2.60 14.94 -2.85
C GLY A 94 -2.89 13.45 -2.63
N THR A 95 -1.84 12.63 -2.64
CA THR A 95 -1.95 11.16 -2.62
C THR A 95 -0.81 10.54 -1.81
N CYS A 96 -0.97 9.30 -1.35
CA CYS A 96 0.14 8.55 -0.76
C CYS A 96 1.18 8.04 -1.78
N TRP A 97 0.91 8.16 -3.09
CA TRP A 97 1.72 7.53 -4.14
C TRP A 97 3.18 7.98 -4.18
N PRO A 98 3.53 9.28 -4.12
CA PRO A 98 4.93 9.70 -4.14
C PRO A 98 5.74 9.03 -3.03
N ARG A 99 5.22 9.06 -1.80
CA ARG A 99 5.87 8.43 -0.64
C ARG A 99 6.07 6.92 -0.80
N TRP A 100 5.09 6.22 -1.36
CA TRP A 100 5.19 4.78 -1.59
C TRP A 100 6.18 4.45 -2.71
N ILE A 101 6.20 5.27 -3.76
CA ILE A 101 7.16 5.15 -4.85
C ILE A 101 8.57 5.39 -4.32
N ASP A 102 8.79 6.46 -3.56
CA ASP A 102 10.10 6.80 -2.99
C ASP A 102 10.62 5.66 -2.10
N ALA A 103 9.79 5.15 -1.18
CA ALA A 103 10.16 4.04 -0.30
C ALA A 103 10.47 2.74 -1.08
N GLY A 104 9.69 2.44 -2.11
CA GLY A 104 9.95 1.28 -2.98
C GLY A 104 11.23 1.44 -3.80
N GLU A 105 11.49 2.65 -4.28
CA GLU A 105 12.69 3.00 -5.05
C GLU A 105 13.95 2.91 -4.19
N GLU A 106 13.91 3.34 -2.93
CA GLU A 106 15.01 3.18 -1.99
C GLU A 106 15.42 1.71 -1.80
N LEU A 107 14.44 0.81 -1.66
CA LEU A 107 14.70 -0.64 -1.57
C LEU A 107 15.30 -1.20 -2.86
N LEU A 108 14.78 -0.79 -4.01
CA LEU A 108 15.29 -1.21 -5.32
C LEU A 108 16.70 -0.67 -5.60
N ARG A 109 17.02 0.55 -5.15
CA ARG A 109 18.39 1.08 -5.21
C ARG A 109 19.34 0.26 -4.36
N ALA A 110 18.97 -0.08 -3.13
CA ALA A 110 19.78 -0.94 -2.27
C ALA A 110 19.97 -2.34 -2.90
N ALA A 111 18.92 -2.91 -3.53
CA ALA A 111 19.02 -4.17 -4.26
C ALA A 111 19.96 -4.07 -5.47
N ARG A 112 19.95 -2.93 -6.19
CA ARG A 112 20.91 -2.67 -7.28
C ARG A 112 22.34 -2.65 -6.78
N GLU A 113 22.61 -1.94 -5.68
CA GLU A 113 23.93 -1.85 -5.05
C GLU A 113 24.47 -3.22 -4.62
N GLN A 114 23.58 -4.12 -4.19
CA GLN A 114 23.91 -5.51 -3.84
C GLN A 114 24.01 -6.45 -5.05
N GLY A 115 23.85 -5.92 -6.27
CA GLY A 115 23.93 -6.70 -7.49
C GLY A 115 22.75 -7.66 -7.69
N GLU A 116 21.60 -7.36 -7.10
CA GLU A 116 20.41 -8.22 -7.15
C GLU A 116 19.57 -8.03 -8.41
N LEU A 117 19.68 -6.85 -9.06
CA LEU A 117 18.88 -6.48 -10.23
C LEU A 117 19.60 -6.78 -11.56
N LEU A 118 18.81 -6.97 -12.61
CA LEU A 118 19.29 -6.99 -13.99
C LEU A 118 19.79 -5.60 -14.42
N GLY A 119 20.76 -5.56 -15.33
CA GLY A 119 21.48 -4.32 -15.68
C GLY A 119 20.64 -3.23 -16.34
N HIS A 120 19.49 -3.59 -16.94
CA HIS A 120 18.61 -2.64 -17.64
C HIS A 120 17.49 -2.07 -16.75
N VAL A 121 17.36 -2.58 -15.52
CA VAL A 121 16.25 -2.23 -14.63
C VAL A 121 16.50 -0.86 -14.02
N GLU A 122 15.60 0.11 -14.21
CA GLU A 122 15.61 1.37 -13.45
C GLU A 122 14.70 1.33 -12.21
N PRO A 123 15.26 1.45 -10.97
CA PRO A 123 14.51 1.46 -9.72
C PRO A 123 13.32 2.40 -9.69
N SER A 124 13.46 3.64 -10.19
CA SER A 124 12.39 4.64 -10.16
C SER A 124 11.22 4.24 -11.06
N GLU A 125 11.51 3.73 -12.26
CA GLU A 125 10.50 3.25 -13.20
C GLU A 125 9.78 2.02 -12.66
N VAL A 126 10.53 1.06 -12.12
CA VAL A 126 9.95 -0.16 -11.53
C VAL A 126 9.14 0.14 -10.28
N ALA A 127 9.60 1.02 -9.38
CA ALA A 127 8.85 1.43 -8.19
C ALA A 127 7.50 2.07 -8.57
N ARG A 128 7.53 2.98 -9.56
CA ARG A 128 6.32 3.62 -10.08
C ARG A 128 5.38 2.61 -10.73
N LEU A 129 5.90 1.75 -11.60
CA LEU A 129 5.11 0.74 -12.30
C LEU A 129 4.47 -0.24 -11.32
N LEU A 130 5.23 -0.76 -10.35
CA LEU A 130 4.70 -1.68 -9.35
C LEU A 130 3.61 -1.00 -8.51
N THR A 131 3.81 0.24 -8.07
CA THR A 131 2.81 0.98 -7.28
C THR A 131 1.50 1.14 -8.07
N ALA A 132 1.59 1.49 -9.36
CA ALA A 132 0.43 1.62 -10.23
C ALA A 132 -0.28 0.27 -10.45
N SER A 133 0.47 -0.78 -10.79
CA SER A 133 -0.06 -2.13 -11.02
C SER A 133 -0.71 -2.71 -9.76
N TRP A 134 -0.05 -2.61 -8.61
CA TRP A 134 -0.59 -3.07 -7.32
C TRP A 134 -1.91 -2.35 -6.98
N THR A 135 -1.97 -1.04 -7.22
CA THR A 135 -3.21 -0.25 -7.00
C THR A 135 -4.31 -0.69 -7.96
N GLY A 136 -3.98 -0.98 -9.23
CA GLY A 136 -4.92 -1.51 -10.22
C GLY A 136 -5.45 -2.90 -9.85
N ILE A 137 -4.56 -3.81 -9.46
CA ILE A 137 -4.91 -5.15 -8.96
C ILE A 137 -5.89 -5.00 -7.79
N ARG A 138 -5.54 -4.20 -6.78
CA ARG A 138 -6.40 -3.90 -5.64
C ARG A 138 -7.80 -3.44 -6.04
N LEU A 139 -7.91 -2.52 -7.01
CA LEU A 139 -9.20 -1.99 -7.46
C LEU A 139 -10.06 -3.05 -8.17
N ILE A 140 -9.43 -3.90 -8.99
CA ILE A 140 -10.12 -4.98 -9.71
C ILE A 140 -10.52 -6.09 -8.74
N THR A 141 -9.59 -6.54 -7.88
CA THR A 141 -9.84 -7.61 -6.90
C THR A 141 -10.97 -7.25 -5.93
N GLU A 142 -11.04 -6.00 -5.46
CA GLU A 142 -12.13 -5.53 -4.58
C GLU A 142 -13.52 -5.61 -5.24
N ALA A 143 -13.59 -5.54 -6.57
CA ALA A 143 -14.84 -5.64 -7.31
C ALA A 143 -15.26 -7.10 -7.61
N LEU A 144 -14.40 -8.08 -7.34
CA LEU A 144 -14.65 -9.50 -7.61
C LEU A 144 -15.10 -10.24 -6.33
N PRO A 145 -16.21 -11.01 -6.37
CA PRO A 145 -16.72 -11.74 -5.18
C PRO A 145 -15.72 -12.73 -4.56
N GLU A 146 -14.86 -13.34 -5.39
CA GLU A 146 -13.86 -14.33 -4.96
C GLU A 146 -12.43 -13.76 -4.95
N GLY A 147 -12.28 -12.43 -5.04
CA GLY A 147 -10.99 -11.79 -5.14
C GLY A 147 -10.14 -11.93 -3.88
N GLU A 148 -8.97 -12.58 -3.98
CA GLU A 148 -7.98 -12.66 -2.91
C GLU A 148 -6.75 -11.82 -3.23
N LEU A 149 -6.64 -10.63 -2.64
CA LEU A 149 -5.60 -9.66 -3.00
C LEU A 149 -4.17 -10.19 -2.83
N CYS A 150 -3.90 -10.97 -1.80
CA CYS A 150 -2.57 -11.58 -1.61
C CYS A 150 -2.21 -12.53 -2.76
N LYS A 151 -3.18 -13.32 -3.24
CA LYS A 151 -2.99 -14.26 -4.34
C LYS A 151 -2.74 -13.52 -5.65
N GLU A 152 -3.54 -12.49 -5.96
CA GLU A 152 -3.38 -11.69 -7.18
C GLU A 152 -2.04 -10.96 -7.21
N VAL A 153 -1.60 -10.42 -6.07
CA VAL A 153 -0.28 -9.79 -5.95
C VAL A 153 0.87 -10.80 -6.07
N SER A 154 0.72 -12.01 -5.52
CA SER A 154 1.69 -13.11 -5.70
C SER A 154 1.87 -13.44 -7.18
N VAL A 155 0.77 -13.66 -7.91
CA VAL A 155 0.78 -13.96 -9.35
C VAL A 155 1.43 -12.83 -10.13
N PHE A 156 1.09 -11.58 -9.82
CA PHE A 156 1.70 -10.43 -10.46
C PHE A 156 3.23 -10.39 -10.22
N LEU A 157 3.68 -10.59 -8.99
CA LEU A 157 5.11 -10.61 -8.64
C LEU A 157 5.86 -11.73 -9.38
N GLU A 158 5.29 -12.93 -9.43
CA GLU A 158 5.86 -14.08 -10.15
C GLU A 158 6.07 -13.78 -11.65
N LEU A 159 5.18 -13.01 -12.27
CA LEU A 159 5.28 -12.63 -13.67
C LEU A 159 6.30 -11.51 -13.94
N VAL A 160 6.47 -10.56 -13.00
CA VAL A 160 7.36 -9.39 -13.22
C VAL A 160 8.79 -9.62 -12.75
N LEU A 161 9.00 -10.36 -11.65
CA LEU A 161 10.33 -10.56 -11.05
C LEU A 161 11.37 -11.19 -11.99
N PRO A 162 11.04 -12.10 -12.93
CA PRO A 162 12.01 -12.59 -13.91
C PRO A 162 12.62 -11.51 -14.81
N ASN A 163 11.95 -10.37 -14.95
CA ASN A 163 12.43 -9.21 -15.71
C ASN A 163 13.13 -8.16 -14.83
N ILE A 164 13.25 -8.42 -13.52
CA ILE A 164 13.81 -7.48 -12.54
C ILE A 164 15.03 -8.10 -11.85
N ALA A 165 14.89 -9.32 -11.35
CA ALA A 165 15.88 -10.01 -10.54
C ALA A 165 16.93 -10.72 -11.39
N ARG A 166 18.18 -10.78 -10.90
CA ARG A 166 19.16 -11.73 -11.44
C ARG A 166 18.73 -13.17 -11.15
N PRO A 167 19.03 -14.15 -12.03
CA PRO A 167 18.56 -15.53 -11.86
C PRO A 167 18.87 -16.17 -10.50
N GLY A 168 20.07 -15.95 -9.96
CA GLY A 168 20.47 -16.49 -8.65
C GLY A 168 19.78 -15.83 -7.45
N VAL A 169 19.26 -14.60 -7.62
CA VAL A 169 18.42 -13.93 -6.61
C VAL A 169 16.98 -14.38 -6.76
N LEU A 170 16.46 -14.42 -8.00
CA LEU A 170 15.10 -14.87 -8.30
C LEU A 170 14.78 -16.23 -7.66
N ALA A 171 15.72 -17.19 -7.74
CA ALA A 171 15.55 -18.52 -7.17
C ALA A 171 15.43 -18.56 -5.63
N LYS A 172 15.78 -17.46 -4.94
CA LYS A 172 15.70 -17.31 -3.49
C LYS A 172 14.49 -16.49 -3.04
N LEU A 173 13.80 -15.83 -3.98
CA LEU A 173 12.66 -15.00 -3.65
C LEU A 173 11.45 -15.87 -3.29
N ASP A 174 10.78 -15.51 -2.22
CA ASP A 174 9.52 -16.08 -1.79
C ASP A 174 8.40 -15.08 -2.05
N THR A 175 7.59 -15.35 -3.07
CA THR A 175 6.41 -14.56 -3.46
C THR A 175 5.12 -15.10 -2.87
N SER A 176 5.16 -16.20 -2.11
CA SER A 176 3.98 -16.93 -1.68
C SER A 176 3.00 -16.03 -0.91
N PRO A 177 1.68 -16.15 -1.14
CA PRO A 177 0.69 -15.41 -0.35
C PRO A 177 0.76 -15.74 1.16
N HIS A 178 1.29 -16.92 1.53
CA HIS A 178 1.47 -17.31 2.93
C HIS A 178 2.57 -16.52 3.64
N ARG A 179 3.55 -16.01 2.89
CA ARG A 179 4.64 -15.20 3.44
C ARG A 179 4.13 -13.94 4.13
N ALA A 180 3.13 -13.29 3.54
CA ALA A 180 2.50 -12.11 4.12
C ALA A 180 1.92 -12.38 5.53
N VAL A 181 1.34 -13.58 5.71
CA VAL A 181 0.77 -14.02 7.01
C VAL A 181 1.88 -14.22 8.04
N ALA A 182 3.02 -14.80 7.63
CA ALA A 182 4.16 -14.99 8.51
C ALA A 182 4.77 -13.63 8.94
N LEU A 183 4.95 -12.70 8.01
CA LEU A 183 5.44 -11.35 8.27
C LEU A 183 4.51 -10.54 9.17
N ALA A 184 3.20 -10.66 8.99
CA ALA A 184 2.21 -9.98 9.82
C ALA A 184 2.17 -10.49 11.26
N ARG A 185 2.73 -11.67 11.57
CA ARG A 185 2.86 -12.19 12.93
C ARG A 185 4.15 -11.78 13.62
N SER A 186 5.15 -11.33 12.86
CA SER A 186 6.46 -10.91 13.37
C SER A 186 6.60 -9.40 13.52
N THR A 187 5.57 -8.62 13.15
CA THR A 187 5.47 -7.16 13.29
C THR A 187 4.26 -6.78 14.12
#